data_AF-A0A0F9FW83-F1
#
_entry.id   AF-A0A0F9FW83-F1
#
_cell.length_a   1.000
_cell.length_b   1.000
_cell.length_c   1.000
_cell.angle_alpha   90.00
_cell.angle_beta   90.00
_cell.angle_gamma   90.00
#
_symmetry.space_group_name_H-M   'P 1'
#
loop_
_entity.id
_entity.type
_entity.pdbx_description
1 polymer ?
#
loop_
_entity_poly.entity_id
_entity_poly.type
_entity_poly.pdbx_seq_one_letter_code
_entity_poly.pdbx_strand_id
1 'polypeptide(L)'
;MKGWGRKPARGSLLRRFARDEAGGLTAFGLYIFMGSVALSAIAMDVAQLYAARVQLQVAADVAAHAALLSRDTSDSDSSKNKALGLARAAMPNARYGDVLRAEDIHFGKWDRATRLFTADPKSRDAVLVSTNRLAERSNAASVFL
;
A
#
# COMPACT_ATOMS: atom_id res chain seq x y z
N MET A 1 25.11 -68.00 -32.46
CA MET A 1 25.45 -66.64 -32.96
C MET A 1 25.09 -65.64 -31.87
N LYS A 2 26.07 -65.11 -31.13
CA LYS A 2 25.85 -64.25 -29.95
C LYS A 2 26.65 -62.95 -30.16
N GLY A 3 25.98 -61.92 -30.66
CA GLY A 3 26.57 -60.59 -30.83
C GLY A 3 26.64 -59.85 -29.50
N TRP A 4 27.84 -59.65 -28.98
CA TRP A 4 28.08 -59.00 -27.69
C TRP A 4 28.12 -57.48 -27.88
N GLY A 5 27.15 -56.76 -27.29
CA GLY A 5 27.12 -55.31 -27.29
C GLY A 5 28.28 -54.74 -26.45
N ARG A 6 29.17 -53.96 -27.09
CA ARG A 6 30.23 -53.22 -26.40
C ARG A 6 29.59 -52.19 -25.47
N LYS A 7 29.75 -52.38 -24.15
CA LYS A 7 29.36 -51.37 -23.15
C LYS A 7 30.24 -50.13 -23.36
N PRO A 8 29.66 -48.92 -23.45
CA PRO A 8 30.45 -47.70 -23.61
C PRO A 8 31.39 -47.56 -22.42
N ALA A 9 32.67 -47.27 -22.69
CA ALA A 9 33.66 -47.06 -21.65
C ALA A 9 33.24 -45.86 -20.77
N ARG A 10 33.31 -46.02 -19.44
CA ARG A 10 32.93 -44.98 -18.46
C ARG A 10 33.52 -43.59 -18.76
N GLY A 11 34.71 -43.52 -19.38
CA GLY A 11 35.34 -42.26 -19.80
C GLY A 11 34.62 -41.50 -20.93
N SER A 12 33.83 -42.16 -21.79
CA SER A 12 33.09 -41.49 -22.86
C SER A 12 31.80 -40.84 -22.36
N LEU A 13 31.18 -41.38 -21.30
CA LEU A 13 29.99 -40.81 -20.67
C LEU A 13 30.34 -39.53 -19.90
N LEU A 14 31.43 -39.55 -19.13
CA LEU A 14 31.90 -38.37 -18.39
C LEU A 14 32.31 -37.21 -19.32
N ARG A 15 32.97 -37.51 -20.45
CA ARG A 15 33.31 -36.50 -21.46
C ARG A 15 32.10 -35.94 -22.22
N ARG A 16 31.04 -36.74 -22.41
CA ARG A 16 29.78 -36.27 -23.02
C ARG A 16 29.01 -35.37 -22.05
N PHE A 17 28.89 -35.77 -20.78
CA PHE A 17 28.26 -34.95 -19.75
C PHE A 17 28.99 -33.62 -19.53
N ALA A 18 30.33 -33.62 -19.52
CA ALA A 18 31.13 -32.40 -19.40
C ALA A 18 31.05 -31.45 -20.62
N ARG A 19 30.53 -31.93 -21.77
CA ARG A 19 30.27 -31.12 -22.98
C ARG A 19 28.78 -30.87 -23.20
N ASP A 20 27.93 -31.29 -22.27
CA ASP A 20 26.49 -31.14 -22.38
C ASP A 20 26.08 -29.75 -21.88
N GLU A 21 25.84 -28.84 -22.82
CA GLU A 21 25.43 -27.46 -22.55
C GLU A 21 23.91 -27.31 -22.38
N ALA A 22 23.14 -28.39 -22.57
CA ALA A 22 21.67 -28.35 -22.56
C ALA A 22 21.09 -27.91 -21.20
N GLY A 23 21.81 -28.14 -20.09
CA GLY A 23 21.42 -27.73 -18.74
C GLY A 23 21.92 -26.34 -18.31
N GLY A 24 22.85 -25.72 -19.05
CA GLY A 24 23.38 -24.41 -18.70
C GLY A 24 22.34 -23.31 -18.83
N LEU A 25 21.54 -23.36 -19.89
CA LEU A 25 20.47 -22.39 -20.15
C LEU A 25 19.32 -22.53 -19.15
N THR A 26 19.03 -23.75 -18.68
CA THR A 26 17.97 -23.98 -17.68
C THR A 26 18.40 -23.50 -16.29
N ALA A 27 19.66 -23.73 -15.90
CA ALA A 27 20.21 -23.17 -14.67
C ALA A 27 20.22 -21.63 -14.70
N PHE A 28 20.69 -21.03 -15.80
CA PHE A 28 20.65 -19.58 -15.99
C PHE A 28 19.22 -19.03 -15.97
N GLY A 29 18.29 -19.69 -16.67
CA GLY A 29 16.87 -19.33 -16.67
C GLY A 29 16.24 -19.37 -15.28
N LEU A 30 16.62 -20.35 -14.44
CA LEU A 30 16.15 -20.43 -13.05
C LEU A 30 16.64 -19.25 -12.22
N TYR A 31 17.90 -18.82 -12.39
CA TYR A 31 18.43 -17.63 -11.69
C TYR A 31 17.69 -16.35 -12.11
N ILE A 32 17.46 -16.16 -13.41
CA ILE A 32 16.70 -15.00 -13.91
C ILE A 32 15.25 -15.03 -13.42
N PHE A 33 14.63 -16.22 -13.42
CA PHE A 33 13.28 -16.41 -12.90
C PHE A 33 13.19 -16.05 -11.41
N MET A 34 14.08 -16.58 -10.57
CA MET A 34 14.12 -16.24 -9.14
C MET A 34 14.35 -14.75 -8.91
N GLY A 35 15.26 -14.12 -9.68
CA GLY A 35 15.48 -12.67 -9.62
C GLY A 35 14.22 -11.88 -9.98
N SER A 36 13.48 -12.32 -11.00
CA SER A 36 12.23 -11.68 -11.43
C SER A 36 11.13 -11.79 -10.38
N VAL A 37 11.03 -12.96 -9.71
CA VAL A 37 10.09 -13.16 -8.58
C VAL A 37 10.43 -12.24 -7.41
N ALA A 38 11.71 -12.13 -7.04
CA ALA A 38 12.15 -11.24 -5.96
C ALA A 38 11.82 -9.76 -6.25
N LEU A 39 12.06 -9.30 -7.48
CA LEU A 39 11.69 -7.94 -7.91
C LEU A 39 10.18 -7.72 -7.90
N SER A 40 9.41 -8.75 -8.29
CA SER A 40 7.95 -8.68 -8.29
C SER A 40 7.38 -8.54 -6.88
N ALA A 41 7.98 -9.21 -5.89
CA ALA A 41 7.56 -9.09 -4.50
C ALA A 41 7.73 -7.65 -3.97
N ILE A 42 8.87 -7.01 -4.27
CA ILE A 42 9.11 -5.60 -3.93
C ILE A 42 8.09 -4.68 -4.62
N ALA A 43 7.80 -4.93 -5.91
CA ALA A 43 6.82 -4.15 -6.65
C ALA A 43 5.41 -4.27 -6.04
N MET A 44 5.04 -5.44 -5.54
CA MET A 44 3.75 -5.66 -4.85
C MET A 44 3.67 -4.87 -3.54
N ASP A 45 4.75 -4.80 -2.76
CA ASP A 45 4.78 -4.00 -1.54
C ASP A 45 4.62 -2.50 -1.81
N VAL A 46 5.31 -2.00 -2.84
CA VAL A 46 5.17 -0.60 -3.27
C VAL A 46 3.74 -0.33 -3.72
N ALA A 47 3.15 -1.23 -4.52
CA ALA A 47 1.77 -1.10 -4.95
C ALA A 47 0.79 -1.08 -3.77
N GLN A 48 1.01 -1.92 -2.76
CA GLN A 48 0.20 -1.95 -1.54
C GLN A 48 0.31 -0.65 -0.75
N LEU A 49 1.50 -0.06 -0.64
CA LEU A 49 1.70 1.23 0.04
C LEU A 49 0.96 2.36 -0.69
N TYR A 50 1.03 2.40 -2.02
CA TYR A 50 0.27 3.37 -2.82
C TYR A 50 -1.24 3.18 -2.66
N ALA A 51 -1.73 1.93 -2.69
CA ALA A 51 -3.14 1.63 -2.48
C ALA A 51 -3.61 2.11 -1.09
N ALA A 52 -2.83 1.86 -0.03
CA ALA A 52 -3.13 2.34 1.30
C ALA A 52 -3.18 3.88 1.36
N ARG A 53 -2.29 4.56 0.65
CA ARG A 53 -2.26 6.04 0.58
C ARG A 53 -3.51 6.60 -0.10
N VAL A 54 -3.94 5.99 -1.21
CA VAL A 54 -5.18 6.38 -1.92
C VAL A 54 -6.40 6.16 -1.03
N GLN A 55 -6.47 5.05 -0.31
CA GLN A 55 -7.57 4.79 0.63
C GLN A 55 -7.66 5.88 1.71
N LEU A 56 -6.52 6.27 2.31
CA LEU A 56 -6.47 7.34 3.30
C LEU A 56 -6.90 8.69 2.74
N GLN A 57 -6.51 8.99 1.49
CA GLN A 57 -6.91 10.21 0.81
C GLN A 57 -8.42 10.24 0.56
N VAL A 58 -9.00 9.14 0.09
CA VAL A 58 -10.46 9.02 -0.09
C VAL A 58 -11.19 9.22 1.25
N ALA A 59 -10.71 8.61 2.33
CA ALA A 59 -11.29 8.80 3.66
C ALA A 59 -11.20 10.26 4.13
N ALA A 60 -10.06 10.93 3.88
CA ALA A 60 -9.86 12.33 4.22
C ALA A 60 -10.81 13.24 3.42
N ASP A 61 -10.96 13.01 2.11
CA ASP A 61 -11.81 13.81 1.23
C ASP A 61 -13.29 13.67 1.59
N VAL A 62 -13.75 12.43 1.86
CA VAL A 62 -15.12 12.16 2.33
C VAL A 62 -15.37 12.83 3.68
N ALA A 63 -14.43 12.72 4.62
CA ALA A 63 -14.55 13.35 5.93
C ALA A 63 -14.55 14.88 5.83
N ALA A 64 -13.69 15.46 5.00
CA ALA A 64 -13.61 16.90 4.79
C ALA A 64 -14.92 17.44 4.19
N HIS A 65 -15.45 16.76 3.17
CA HIS A 65 -16.72 17.13 2.57
C HIS A 65 -17.87 17.05 3.58
N ALA A 66 -17.95 15.95 4.34
CA ALA A 66 -18.94 15.76 5.38
C ALA A 66 -18.84 16.81 6.50
N ALA A 67 -17.63 17.13 6.94
CA ALA A 67 -17.36 18.12 7.97
C ALA A 67 -17.85 19.51 7.52
N LEU A 68 -17.47 19.96 6.33
CA LEU A 68 -17.88 21.27 5.82
C LEU A 68 -19.39 21.34 5.57
N LEU A 69 -19.96 20.35 4.89
CA LEU A 69 -21.38 20.34 4.57
C LEU A 69 -22.26 20.35 5.84
N SER A 70 -21.86 19.61 6.87
CA SER A 70 -22.59 19.62 8.14
C SER A 70 -22.36 20.90 8.96
N ARG A 71 -21.19 21.55 8.80
CA ARG A 71 -20.84 22.80 9.49
C ARG A 71 -21.75 23.98 9.14
N ASP A 72 -22.39 23.95 7.98
CA ASP A 72 -23.37 24.98 7.57
C ASP A 72 -24.56 25.06 8.51
N THR A 73 -24.97 23.94 9.10
CA THR A 73 -26.17 23.86 9.95
C THR A 73 -25.88 23.44 11.38
N SER A 74 -24.70 22.88 11.65
CA SER A 74 -24.35 22.25 12.92
C SER A 74 -23.15 22.94 13.61
N ASP A 75 -23.01 22.71 14.91
CA ASP A 75 -21.82 23.10 15.66
C ASP A 75 -20.58 22.26 15.25
N SER A 76 -19.42 22.61 15.79
CA SER A 76 -18.15 22.02 15.34
C SER A 76 -18.07 20.53 15.70
N ASP A 77 -18.49 20.16 16.90
CA ASP A 77 -18.34 18.81 17.42
C ASP A 77 -19.33 17.85 16.74
N SER A 78 -20.58 18.30 16.54
CA SER A 78 -21.57 17.57 15.76
C SER A 78 -21.09 17.33 14.32
N SER A 79 -20.45 18.33 13.71
CA SER A 79 -19.91 18.22 12.34
C SER A 79 -18.72 17.24 12.26
N LYS A 80 -17.83 17.27 13.25
CA LYS A 80 -16.73 16.30 13.39
C LYS A 80 -17.25 14.87 13.55
N ASN A 81 -18.28 14.67 14.37
CA ASN A 81 -18.87 13.35 14.58
C ASN A 81 -19.50 12.78 13.30
N LYS A 82 -20.19 13.62 12.51
CA LYS A 82 -20.71 13.23 11.19
C LYS A 82 -19.59 12.85 10.23
N ALA A 83 -18.52 13.64 10.18
CA ALA A 83 -17.34 13.36 9.36
C ALA A 83 -16.67 12.03 9.73
N LEU A 84 -16.51 11.75 11.03
CA LEU A 84 -15.99 10.46 11.51
C LEU A 84 -16.88 9.28 11.10
N GLY A 85 -18.20 9.45 11.14
CA GLY A 85 -19.15 8.43 10.69
C GLY A 85 -18.94 8.07 9.22
N LEU A 86 -18.80 9.06 8.35
CA LEU A 86 -18.57 8.84 6.92
C LEU A 86 -17.16 8.33 6.61
N ALA A 87 -16.14 8.80 7.33
CA ALA A 87 -14.78 8.26 7.23
C ALA A 87 -14.75 6.76 7.57
N ARG A 88 -15.47 6.34 8.62
CA ARG A 88 -15.59 4.94 9.04
C ARG A 88 -16.38 4.08 8.06
N ALA A 89 -17.30 4.66 7.31
CA ALA A 89 -17.98 3.95 6.22
C ALA A 89 -17.02 3.68 5.05
N ALA A 90 -16.12 4.62 4.74
CA ALA A 90 -15.10 4.45 3.70
C ALA A 90 -13.95 3.52 4.15
N MET A 91 -13.50 3.66 5.40
CA MET A 91 -12.43 2.86 6.01
C MET A 91 -12.85 2.36 7.40
N PRO A 92 -13.52 1.19 7.48
CA PRO A 92 -13.96 0.64 8.75
C PRO A 92 -12.80 0.32 9.71
N ASN A 93 -12.93 0.74 10.97
CA ASN A 93 -11.90 0.54 12.00
C ASN A 93 -11.55 -0.94 12.22
N ALA A 94 -12.52 -1.85 12.05
CA ALA A 94 -12.30 -3.28 12.20
C ALA A 94 -11.23 -3.84 11.25
N ARG A 95 -11.03 -3.20 10.08
CA ARG A 95 -10.05 -3.61 9.08
C ARG A 95 -8.82 -2.72 9.05
N TYR A 96 -8.99 -1.42 9.27
CA TYR A 96 -7.94 -0.42 9.05
C TYR A 96 -7.44 0.24 10.33
N GLY A 97 -7.97 -0.10 11.50
CA GLY A 97 -7.68 0.59 12.75
C GLY A 97 -8.22 2.03 12.75
N ASP A 98 -7.72 2.85 13.66
CA ASP A 98 -8.22 4.22 13.86
C ASP A 98 -7.48 5.22 12.97
N VAL A 99 -7.97 5.37 11.73
CA VAL A 99 -7.32 6.20 10.69
C VAL A 99 -7.61 7.70 10.82
N LEU A 100 -8.65 8.08 11.55
CA LEU A 100 -9.09 9.47 11.72
C LEU A 100 -9.77 9.67 13.07
N ARG A 101 -9.33 10.69 13.80
CA ARG A 101 -9.92 11.11 15.07
C ARG A 101 -10.46 12.54 15.00
N ALA A 102 -11.26 12.94 15.98
CA ALA A 102 -11.87 14.27 16.01
C ALA A 102 -10.84 15.40 16.13
N GLU A 103 -9.70 15.12 16.78
CA GLU A 103 -8.56 16.01 16.89
C GLU A 103 -7.82 16.22 15.57
N ASP A 104 -7.93 15.30 14.61
CA ASP A 104 -7.29 15.41 13.29
C ASP A 104 -8.12 16.27 12.31
N ILE A 105 -9.29 16.76 12.75
CA ILE A 105 -10.21 17.59 11.97
C ILE A 105 -10.18 19.01 12.52
N HIS A 106 -9.69 19.94 11.71
CA HIS A 106 -9.59 21.36 12.09
C HIS A 106 -10.41 22.22 11.14
N PHE A 107 -11.32 23.01 11.67
CA PHE A 107 -11.97 24.09 10.91
C PHE A 107 -11.08 25.32 10.88
N GLY A 108 -11.20 26.12 9.84
CA GLY A 108 -10.36 27.28 9.67
C GLY A 108 -10.56 28.02 8.37
N LYS A 109 -9.52 28.73 7.95
CA LYS A 109 -9.47 29.47 6.69
C LYS A 109 -8.26 29.01 5.89
N TRP A 110 -8.48 28.85 4.58
CA TRP A 110 -7.43 28.52 3.63
C TRP A 110 -7.06 29.76 2.82
N ASP A 111 -5.81 30.21 2.94
CA ASP A 111 -5.27 31.25 2.09
C ASP A 111 -4.61 30.63 0.85
N ARG A 112 -5.18 30.89 -0.32
CA ARG A 112 -4.67 30.37 -1.61
C ARG A 112 -3.37 31.01 -2.06
N ALA A 113 -3.09 32.25 -1.64
CA ALA A 113 -1.88 32.97 -2.04
C ALA A 113 -0.66 32.46 -1.27
N THR A 114 -0.79 32.32 0.05
CA THR A 114 0.29 31.85 0.92
C THR A 114 0.34 30.33 1.08
N ARG A 115 -0.72 29.62 0.67
CA ARG A 115 -0.92 28.17 0.90
C ARG A 115 -0.83 27.78 2.37
N LEU A 116 -1.34 28.66 3.22
CA LEU A 116 -1.39 28.46 4.67
C LEU A 116 -2.82 28.21 5.13
N PHE A 117 -2.94 27.21 6.01
CA PHE A 117 -4.17 26.96 6.74
C PHE A 117 -4.09 27.60 8.12
N THR A 118 -5.06 28.44 8.46
CA THR A 118 -5.18 29.03 9.80
C THR A 118 -6.37 28.40 10.50
N ALA A 119 -6.11 27.68 11.59
CA ALA A 119 -7.15 27.03 12.38
C ALA A 119 -8.01 28.08 13.10
N ASP A 120 -9.32 27.98 12.92
CA ASP A 120 -10.33 28.77 13.61
C ASP A 120 -11.57 27.88 13.82
N PRO A 121 -11.81 27.42 15.07
CA PRO A 121 -12.94 26.53 15.38
C PRO A 121 -14.31 27.11 15.01
N LYS A 122 -14.44 28.44 14.94
CA LYS A 122 -15.70 29.12 14.60
C LYS A 122 -15.88 29.28 13.09
N SER A 123 -14.81 29.10 12.31
CA SER A 123 -14.88 29.21 10.86
C SER A 123 -15.75 28.12 10.25
N ARG A 124 -16.36 28.47 9.12
CA ARG A 124 -17.14 27.59 8.26
C ARG A 124 -16.57 27.49 6.86
N ASP A 125 -15.47 28.20 6.58
CA ASP A 125 -14.96 28.42 5.23
C ASP A 125 -14.16 27.22 4.71
N ALA A 126 -13.33 26.62 5.57
CA ALA A 126 -12.45 25.52 5.21
C ALA A 126 -12.28 24.53 6.36
N VAL A 127 -11.91 23.29 5.98
CA VAL A 127 -11.54 22.23 6.91
C VAL A 127 -10.22 21.61 6.45
N LEU A 128 -9.36 21.30 7.41
CA LEU A 128 -8.16 20.50 7.24
C LEU A 128 -8.39 19.16 7.93
N VAL A 129 -8.19 18.06 7.21
CA VAL A 129 -8.36 16.70 7.72
C VAL A 129 -7.06 15.93 7.51
N SER A 130 -6.55 15.32 8.57
CA SER A 130 -5.32 14.52 8.53
C SER A 130 -5.62 13.05 8.83
N THR A 131 -5.62 12.20 7.79
CA THR A 131 -5.73 10.74 7.96
C THR A 131 -4.34 10.12 8.09
N ASN A 132 -4.20 9.14 8.99
CA ASN A 132 -2.89 8.62 9.37
C ASN A 132 -2.90 7.10 9.54
N ARG A 133 -1.86 6.43 9.05
CA ARG A 133 -1.51 5.04 9.40
C ARG A 133 -0.17 5.02 10.13
N LEU A 134 -0.25 4.96 11.44
CA LEU A 134 0.83 5.10 12.40
C LEU A 134 0.92 3.84 13.28
N ALA A 135 2.14 3.40 13.57
CA ALA A 135 2.33 2.27 14.47
C ALA A 135 1.76 2.57 15.87
N GLU A 136 1.87 3.82 16.32
CA GLU A 136 1.34 4.31 17.60
C GLU A 136 -0.19 4.29 17.68
N ARG A 137 -0.89 4.26 16.55
CA ARG A 137 -2.36 4.15 16.46
C ARG A 137 -2.82 2.72 16.16
N SER A 138 -1.93 1.74 16.32
CA SER A 138 -2.17 0.32 16.02
C SER A 138 -2.73 0.11 14.61
N ASN A 139 -2.33 0.95 13.65
CA ASN A 139 -2.89 0.95 12.30
C ASN A 139 -1.85 1.13 11.20
N ALA A 140 -0.59 0.75 11.47
CA ALA A 140 0.51 0.78 10.50
C ALA A 140 0.13 0.13 9.16
N ALA A 141 0.66 0.69 8.07
CA ALA A 141 0.54 0.07 6.76
C ALA A 141 1.41 -1.20 6.73
N SER A 142 0.80 -2.35 6.44
CA SER A 142 1.51 -3.61 6.26
C SER A 142 2.03 -3.74 4.84
N VAL A 143 3.26 -4.23 4.71
CA VAL A 143 3.82 -4.79 3.48
C VAL A 143 3.67 -6.32 3.52
N PHE A 144 3.80 -6.98 2.37
CA PHE A 144 3.67 -8.43 2.27
C PHE A 144 4.95 -9.18 2.62
N LEU A 145 6.11 -8.53 2.46
CA LEU A 145 7.43 -9.06 2.84
C LEU A 145 7.82 -8.70 4.28
#